data_AF-A0A8B3S003-F1
#
_entry.id   AF-A0A8B3S003-F1
#
_cell.length_a   1.000
_cell.length_b   1.000
_cell.length_c   1.000
_cell.angle_alpha   90.00
_cell.angle_beta   90.00
_cell.angle_gamma   90.00
#
_symmetry.space_group_name_H-M   'P 1'
#
loop_
_entity.id
_entity.type
_entity.pdbx_description
1 polymer ?
#
loop_
_entity_poly.entity_id
_entity_poly.type
_entity_poly.pdbx_seq_one_letter_code
_entity_poly.pdbx_strand_id
1 'polypeptide(L)'
;MAIIEHFCFMRIGVIVHGAEAIDSGFALKTITMLKKFGEVSSCLGGSMGRTAVIDHSLENMIDIRHRERPSIALQRMIDEGCDVACLVNHGKTLETGILFAELVLGRIKAEDVPVLLIEGAGAIGCTSSCGELTESLASSMKLPVYPFNAKKTIEYGKNHIVRHIKGVLPGELVQINGTIIGRARGPEITVITDNSVITDIKGCDVKVHGLEKLKQVDLANAIIRSGTPRHRVANTRQIGSLKNMVAV
;
A
#
# COMPACT_ATOMS: atom_id res chain seq x y z
N MET A 1 4.24 -1.33 48.43
CA MET A 1 3.15 -1.62 47.48
C MET A 1 3.55 -0.96 46.17
N ALA A 2 4.16 -1.74 45.26
CA ALA A 2 4.73 -1.20 44.04
C ALA A 2 3.59 -0.81 43.09
N ILE A 3 3.56 0.47 42.71
CA ILE A 3 2.73 0.95 41.62
C ILE A 3 3.34 0.36 40.36
N ILE A 4 2.69 -0.65 39.80
CA ILE A 4 3.01 -1.16 38.46
C ILE A 4 2.58 -0.03 37.51
N GLU A 5 3.53 0.81 37.11
CA GLU A 5 3.33 1.70 35.97
C GLU A 5 2.98 0.83 34.77
N HIS A 6 1.72 0.87 34.34
CA HIS A 6 1.35 0.42 33.01
C HIS A 6 2.09 1.33 32.02
N PHE A 7 3.26 0.91 31.56
CA PHE A 7 3.79 1.39 30.29
C PHE A 7 2.77 0.97 29.23
N CYS A 8 1.87 1.89 28.89
CA CYS A 8 0.96 1.73 27.77
C CYS A 8 1.82 1.75 26.51
N PHE A 9 2.29 0.58 26.07
CA PHE A 9 3.01 0.47 24.81
C PHE A 9 2.05 0.85 23.68
N MET A 10 2.43 1.85 22.89
CA MET A 10 1.70 2.24 21.69
C MET A 10 1.52 1.02 20.79
N ARG A 11 0.28 0.70 20.41
CA ARG A 11 -0.04 -0.39 19.49
C ARG A 11 0.04 0.14 18.07
N ILE A 12 1.00 -0.38 17.31
CA ILE A 12 1.31 0.06 15.96
C ILE A 12 0.88 -1.02 14.97
N GLY A 13 -0.13 -0.72 14.15
CA GLY A 13 -0.58 -1.59 13.07
C GLY A 13 0.15 -1.28 11.76
N VAL A 14 0.85 -2.25 11.16
CA VAL A 14 1.69 -2.04 9.98
C VAL A 14 1.20 -2.85 8.78
N ILE A 15 0.86 -2.15 7.70
CA ILE A 15 0.41 -2.75 6.43
C ILE A 15 1.56 -2.62 5.44
N VAL A 16 2.18 -3.74 5.10
CA VAL A 16 3.22 -3.79 4.07
C VAL A 16 2.57 -4.02 2.71
N HIS A 17 2.79 -3.13 1.75
CA HIS A 17 2.28 -3.26 0.39
C HIS A 17 3.41 -3.41 -0.63
N GLY A 18 3.15 -4.27 -1.63
CA GLY A 18 4.04 -4.48 -2.76
C GLY A 18 5.18 -5.45 -2.43
N ALA A 19 5.65 -6.15 -3.46
CA ALA A 19 6.82 -7.02 -3.31
C ALA A 19 8.11 -6.20 -3.13
N GLU A 20 8.20 -5.02 -3.74
CA GLU A 20 9.40 -4.18 -3.71
C GLU A 20 9.77 -3.73 -2.29
N ALA A 21 8.78 -3.38 -1.46
CA ALA A 21 9.02 -3.03 -0.05
C ALA A 21 9.68 -4.19 0.71
N ILE A 22 9.38 -5.43 0.35
CA ILE A 22 9.95 -6.63 0.96
C ILE A 22 11.31 -6.95 0.33
N ASP A 23 11.36 -6.98 -1.00
CA ASP A 23 12.54 -7.39 -1.78
C ASP A 23 13.75 -6.47 -1.57
N SER A 24 13.50 -5.18 -1.33
CA SER A 24 14.53 -4.18 -0.99
C SER A 24 14.98 -4.22 0.48
N GLY A 25 14.34 -5.03 1.33
CA GLY A 25 14.57 -5.04 2.78
C GLY A 25 13.96 -3.83 3.52
N PHE A 26 13.30 -2.91 2.80
CA PHE A 26 12.72 -1.70 3.36
C PHE A 26 11.65 -1.98 4.42
N ALA A 27 10.77 -2.96 4.18
CA ALA A 27 9.72 -3.37 5.10
C ALA A 27 10.30 -3.90 6.41
N LEU A 28 11.34 -4.74 6.34
CA LEU A 28 12.02 -5.27 7.53
C LEU A 28 12.66 -4.15 8.34
N LYS A 29 13.42 -3.27 7.68
CA LYS A 29 14.03 -2.10 8.33
C LYS A 29 12.98 -1.25 9.04
N THR A 30 11.86 -0.98 8.37
CA THR A 30 10.76 -0.17 8.90
C THR A 30 10.13 -0.80 10.14
N ILE A 31 9.73 -2.07 10.06
CA ILE A 31 9.12 -2.80 11.17
C ILE A 31 10.06 -2.85 12.39
N THR A 32 11.34 -3.13 12.18
CA THR A 32 12.35 -3.16 13.26
C THR A 32 12.50 -1.79 13.92
N MET A 33 12.42 -0.70 13.17
CA MET A 33 12.46 0.65 13.73
C MET A 33 11.20 0.98 14.53
N LEU A 34 10.01 0.63 14.01
CA LEU A 34 8.74 0.86 14.70
C LEU A 34 8.65 0.12 16.05
N LYS A 35 9.27 -1.05 16.17
CA LYS A 35 9.33 -1.82 17.44
C LYS A 35 10.01 -1.07 18.59
N LYS A 36 10.79 -0.01 18.30
CA LYS A 36 11.40 0.84 19.33
C LYS A 36 10.40 1.80 19.98
N PHE A 37 9.24 1.99 19.35
CA PHE A 37 8.21 2.95 19.78
C PHE A 37 6.97 2.27 20.38
N GLY A 38 6.81 0.96 20.18
CA GLY A 38 5.60 0.27 20.61
C GLY A 38 5.51 -1.19 20.19
N GLU A 39 4.37 -1.80 20.51
CA GLU A 39 4.03 -3.16 20.09
C GLU A 39 3.59 -3.12 18.62
N VAL A 40 4.26 -3.89 17.76
CA VAL A 40 4.02 -3.87 16.31
C VAL A 40 3.33 -5.15 15.86
N SER A 41 2.13 -5.02 15.32
CA SER A 41 1.45 -6.06 14.54
C SER A 41 1.58 -5.70 13.07
N SER A 42 2.08 -6.61 12.22
CA SER A 42 2.23 -6.33 10.80
C SER A 42 1.63 -7.41 9.92
N CYS A 43 1.00 -6.99 8.82
CA CYS A 43 0.44 -7.90 7.82
C CYS A 43 0.67 -7.37 6.41
N LEU A 44 0.53 -8.27 5.44
CA LEU A 44 0.63 -7.94 4.02
C LEU A 44 -0.70 -7.38 3.50
N GLY A 45 -0.63 -6.21 2.87
CA GLY A 45 -1.69 -5.65 2.04
C GLY A 45 -1.52 -6.06 0.58
N GLY A 46 -2.48 -6.81 0.04
CA GLY A 46 -2.46 -7.29 -1.34
C GLY A 46 -1.76 -8.64 -1.53
N SER A 47 -1.95 -9.26 -2.70
CA SER A 47 -1.48 -10.62 -2.95
C SER A 47 -0.03 -10.72 -3.45
N MET A 48 0.48 -9.67 -4.11
CA MET A 48 1.75 -9.76 -4.85
C MET A 48 2.99 -9.88 -3.96
N GLY A 49 2.95 -9.33 -2.75
CA GLY A 49 4.07 -9.41 -1.82
C GLY A 49 4.18 -10.76 -1.10
N ARG A 50 3.18 -11.65 -1.20
CA ARG A 50 3.15 -12.88 -0.39
C ARG A 50 4.31 -13.81 -0.70
N THR A 51 4.61 -13.99 -1.97
CA THR A 51 5.78 -14.77 -2.38
C THR A 51 7.06 -14.11 -1.88
N ALA A 52 7.16 -12.77 -1.91
CA ALA A 52 8.32 -12.06 -1.38
C ALA A 52 8.51 -12.30 0.14
N VAL A 53 7.43 -12.25 0.92
CA VAL A 53 7.50 -12.61 2.36
C VAL A 53 8.09 -14.00 2.56
N ILE A 54 7.63 -14.99 1.78
CA ILE A 54 8.08 -16.38 1.87
C ILE A 54 9.54 -16.53 1.41
N ASP A 55 9.91 -15.89 0.28
CA ASP A 55 11.25 -15.92 -0.29
C ASP A 55 12.30 -15.39 0.71
N HIS A 56 11.92 -14.38 1.49
CA HIS A 56 12.77 -13.74 2.51
C HIS A 56 12.54 -14.29 3.93
N SER A 57 11.74 -15.35 4.09
CA SER A 57 11.41 -15.98 5.38
C SER A 57 10.90 -15.00 6.45
N LEU A 58 10.06 -14.03 6.05
CA LEU A 58 9.51 -12.98 6.93
C LEU A 58 8.12 -13.32 7.50
N GLU A 59 7.64 -14.56 7.38
CA GLU A 59 6.29 -14.97 7.81
C GLU A 59 6.06 -14.78 9.32
N ASN A 60 7.13 -14.81 10.13
CA ASN A 60 7.07 -14.55 11.57
C ASN A 60 6.96 -13.06 11.91
N MET A 61 7.18 -12.17 10.94
CA MET A 61 7.10 -10.72 11.13
C MET A 61 5.89 -10.14 10.41
N ILE A 62 5.62 -10.57 9.18
CA ILE A 62 4.54 -10.08 8.32
C ILE A 62 3.51 -11.20 8.13
N ASP A 63 2.34 -11.01 8.72
CA ASP A 63 1.22 -11.95 8.55
C ASP A 63 0.71 -11.95 7.11
N ILE A 64 0.66 -13.14 6.51
CA ILE A 64 0.20 -13.40 5.14
C ILE A 64 -1.02 -14.34 5.08
N ARG A 65 -1.67 -14.61 6.21
CA ARG A 65 -2.87 -15.47 6.29
C ARG A 65 -4.03 -14.82 5.54
N HIS A 66 -4.20 -13.52 5.73
CA HIS A 66 -5.25 -12.71 5.11
C HIS A 66 -4.90 -12.35 3.66
N ARG A 67 -5.90 -12.37 2.77
CA ARG A 67 -5.77 -11.95 1.36
C ARG A 67 -6.49 -10.63 1.11
N GLU A 68 -6.22 -9.66 1.98
CA GLU A 68 -6.92 -8.39 2.03
C GLU A 68 -6.29 -7.35 1.10
N ARG A 69 -7.10 -6.41 0.63
CA ARG A 69 -6.58 -5.18 0.01
C ARG A 69 -5.94 -4.32 1.11
N PRO A 70 -4.94 -3.47 0.80
CA PRO A 70 -4.32 -2.59 1.78
C PRO A 70 -5.33 -1.77 2.60
N SER A 71 -6.38 -1.24 1.97
CA SER A 71 -7.43 -0.48 2.68
C SER A 71 -8.26 -1.33 3.65
N ILE A 72 -8.52 -2.60 3.31
CA ILE A 72 -9.27 -3.51 4.19
C ILE A 72 -8.40 -3.93 5.38
N ALA A 73 -7.14 -4.26 5.13
CA ALA A 73 -6.18 -4.58 6.18
C ALA A 73 -5.95 -3.39 7.13
N LEU A 74 -5.83 -2.17 6.57
CA LEU A 74 -5.67 -0.95 7.35
C LEU A 74 -6.91 -0.66 8.22
N GLN A 75 -8.12 -0.75 7.64
CA GLN A 75 -9.35 -0.58 8.41
C GLN A 75 -9.47 -1.65 9.51
N ARG A 76 -9.14 -2.92 9.20
CA ARG A 76 -9.19 -4.00 10.19
C ARG A 76 -8.26 -3.72 11.38
N MET A 77 -7.03 -3.26 11.15
CA MET A 77 -6.12 -2.93 12.25
C MET A 77 -6.62 -1.77 13.10
N ILE A 78 -7.26 -0.78 12.47
CA ILE A 78 -7.93 0.33 13.18
C ILE A 78 -9.08 -0.21 14.03
N ASP A 79 -9.93 -1.07 13.46
CA ASP A 79 -11.08 -1.68 14.16
C ASP A 79 -10.63 -2.61 15.31
N GLU A 80 -9.48 -3.26 15.18
CA GLU A 80 -8.80 -4.04 16.23
C GLU A 80 -8.15 -3.15 17.30
N GLY A 81 -8.16 -1.84 17.10
CA GLY A 81 -7.80 -0.82 18.09
C GLY A 81 -6.33 -0.44 18.10
N CYS A 82 -5.60 -0.43 16.99
CA CYS A 82 -4.27 0.17 16.99
C CYS A 82 -4.33 1.67 17.34
N ASP A 83 -3.32 2.17 18.07
CA ASP A 83 -3.23 3.59 18.43
C ASP A 83 -2.66 4.41 17.26
N VAL A 84 -1.85 3.77 16.42
CA VAL A 84 -1.28 4.33 15.19
C VAL A 84 -1.28 3.24 14.12
N ALA A 85 -1.69 3.59 12.90
CA ALA A 85 -1.58 2.72 11.75
C ALA A 85 -0.46 3.18 10.81
N CYS A 86 0.15 2.26 10.07
CA CYS A 86 1.25 2.53 9.15
C CYS A 86 1.00 1.85 7.81
N LEU A 87 1.14 2.61 6.72
CA LEU A 87 1.16 2.09 5.36
C LEU A 87 2.59 2.13 4.84
N VAL A 88 3.21 0.96 4.74
CA VAL A 88 4.59 0.80 4.26
C VAL A 88 4.53 0.38 2.79
N ASN A 89 5.09 1.21 1.92
CA ASN A 89 5.12 0.97 0.48
C ASN A 89 6.51 1.28 -0.08
N HIS A 90 6.80 0.72 -1.25
CA HIS A 90 7.95 1.11 -2.06
C HIS A 90 7.44 1.23 -3.51
N GLY A 91 6.96 2.42 -3.85
CA GLY A 91 6.47 2.77 -5.17
C GLY A 91 7.60 2.92 -6.18
N LYS A 92 7.23 3.11 -7.46
CA LYS A 92 8.19 3.38 -8.53
C LYS A 92 8.86 4.74 -8.34
N THR A 93 8.07 5.69 -7.85
CA THR A 93 8.45 7.06 -7.52
C THR A 93 7.67 7.50 -6.28
N LEU A 94 8.15 8.54 -5.59
CA LEU A 94 7.41 9.15 -4.47
C LEU A 94 5.98 9.55 -4.86
N GLU A 95 5.80 10.13 -6.05
CA GLU A 95 4.48 10.52 -6.56
C GLU A 95 3.52 9.33 -6.64
N THR A 96 3.97 8.19 -7.19
CA THR A 96 3.13 6.98 -7.25
C THR A 96 2.79 6.42 -5.88
N GLY A 97 3.72 6.55 -4.92
CA GLY A 97 3.52 6.14 -3.52
C GLY A 97 2.46 6.99 -2.82
N ILE A 98 2.51 8.31 -3.01
CA ILE A 98 1.52 9.26 -2.47
C ILE A 98 0.13 8.95 -3.05
N LEU A 99 0.02 8.78 -4.37
CA LEU A 99 -1.25 8.44 -5.03
C LEU A 99 -1.82 7.11 -4.53
N PHE A 100 -0.96 6.12 -4.29
CA PHE A 100 -1.37 4.86 -3.68
C PHE A 100 -1.92 5.07 -2.26
N ALA A 101 -1.25 5.86 -1.43
CA ALA A 101 -1.73 6.20 -0.09
C ALA A 101 -3.09 6.90 -0.13
N GLU A 102 -3.28 7.89 -1.02
CA GLU A 102 -4.57 8.56 -1.23
C GLU A 102 -5.69 7.56 -1.58
N LEU A 103 -5.40 6.59 -2.45
CA LEU A 103 -6.36 5.55 -2.84
C LEU A 103 -6.72 4.62 -1.67
N VAL A 104 -5.77 4.31 -0.80
CA VAL A 104 -6.00 3.46 0.38
C VAL A 104 -6.83 4.23 1.41
N LEU A 105 -6.41 5.45 1.74
CA LEU A 105 -7.04 6.30 2.75
C LEU A 105 -8.45 6.75 2.36
N GLY A 106 -8.69 7.03 1.08
CA GLY A 106 -10.04 7.36 0.58
C GLY A 106 -11.08 6.24 0.72
N ARG A 107 -10.69 5.07 1.25
CA ARG A 107 -11.58 3.93 1.54
C ARG A 107 -11.70 3.62 3.04
N ILE A 108 -11.02 4.36 3.91
CA ILE A 108 -11.06 4.20 5.36
C ILE A 108 -12.24 5.00 5.92
N LYS A 109 -12.93 4.45 6.91
CA LYS A 109 -14.10 5.08 7.54
C LYS A 109 -13.75 5.87 8.80
N ALA A 110 -12.73 5.43 9.52
CA ALA A 110 -12.30 6.03 10.79
C ALA A 110 -11.13 6.98 10.52
N GLU A 111 -11.35 8.27 10.76
CA GLU A 111 -10.35 9.33 10.52
C GLU A 111 -9.55 9.69 11.78
N ASP A 112 -9.95 9.17 12.96
CA ASP A 112 -9.38 9.55 14.25
C ASP A 112 -8.05 8.85 14.57
N VAL A 113 -7.77 7.70 13.93
CA VAL A 113 -6.48 7.00 14.10
C VAL A 113 -5.46 7.58 13.11
N PRO A 114 -4.34 8.13 13.59
CA PRO A 114 -3.30 8.65 12.71
C PRO A 114 -2.68 7.54 11.86
N VAL A 115 -2.49 7.81 10.57
CA VAL A 115 -1.87 6.88 9.62
C VAL A 115 -0.52 7.44 9.16
N LEU A 116 0.58 6.79 9.52
CA LEU A 116 1.89 7.05 8.92
C LEU A 116 1.96 6.43 7.54
N LEU A 117 2.48 7.20 6.59
CA LEU A 117 2.79 6.78 5.25
C LEU A 117 4.29 6.69 5.14
N ILE A 118 4.82 5.48 4.97
CA ILE A 118 6.25 5.22 4.96
C ILE A 118 6.60 4.73 3.55
N GLU A 119 7.03 5.67 2.71
CA GLU A 119 7.27 5.44 1.29
C GLU A 119 8.78 5.33 1.01
N GLY A 120 9.22 4.11 0.66
CA GLY A 120 10.61 3.80 0.35
C GLY A 120 11.19 4.58 -0.81
N ALA A 121 10.33 5.07 -1.72
CA ALA A 121 10.71 5.94 -2.82
C ALA A 121 11.04 7.39 -2.40
N GLY A 122 10.97 7.74 -1.10
CA GLY A 122 11.72 8.89 -0.59
C GLY A 122 11.05 9.79 0.43
N ALA A 123 9.99 9.39 1.14
CA ALA A 123 9.42 10.24 2.19
C ALA A 123 8.62 9.49 3.26
N ILE A 124 8.42 10.16 4.40
CA ILE A 124 7.43 9.78 5.41
C ILE A 124 6.38 10.89 5.54
N GLY A 125 5.11 10.52 5.61
CA GLY A 125 4.00 11.44 5.93
C GLY A 125 3.15 10.91 7.06
N CYS A 126 2.27 11.72 7.62
CA CYS A 126 1.21 11.28 8.53
C CYS A 126 -0.08 12.04 8.20
N THR A 127 -1.24 11.39 8.33
CA THR A 127 -2.57 11.99 8.03
C THR A 127 -2.98 13.06 9.03
N SER A 128 -2.48 12.96 10.26
CA SER A 128 -2.68 13.90 11.35
C SER A 128 -1.39 14.01 12.17
N SER A 129 -1.42 14.55 13.38
CA SER A 129 -0.21 14.55 14.22
C SER A 129 -0.01 13.15 14.82
N CYS A 130 1.16 12.58 14.56
CA CYS A 130 1.62 11.33 15.17
C CYS A 130 2.58 11.58 16.35
N GLY A 131 2.54 12.76 16.99
CA GLY A 131 3.53 13.17 17.99
C GLY A 131 4.96 13.17 17.44
N GLU A 132 5.93 12.73 18.24
CA GLU A 132 7.35 12.63 17.85
C GLU A 132 7.66 11.43 16.94
N LEU A 133 6.71 10.51 16.73
CA LEU A 133 6.95 9.26 16.00
C LEU A 133 7.37 9.51 14.54
N THR A 134 6.67 10.40 13.83
CA THR A 134 6.98 10.71 12.42
C THR A 134 8.39 11.25 12.26
N GLU A 135 8.76 12.25 13.05
CA GLU A 135 10.09 12.89 13.00
C GLU A 135 11.21 11.93 13.42
N SER A 136 10.99 11.17 14.50
CA SER A 136 11.96 10.18 15.00
C SER A 136 12.22 9.06 14.00
N LEU A 137 11.16 8.58 13.35
CA LEU A 137 11.25 7.56 12.32
C LEU A 137 11.90 8.11 11.05
N ALA A 138 11.51 9.30 10.61
CA ALA A 138 12.08 9.99 9.44
C ALA A 138 13.58 10.22 9.60
N SER A 139 14.01 10.74 10.74
CA SER A 139 15.42 10.91 11.11
C SER A 139 16.18 9.58 11.09
N SER A 140 15.62 8.55 11.74
CA SER A 140 16.25 7.23 11.80
C SER A 140 16.36 6.55 10.42
N MET A 141 15.37 6.78 9.55
CA MET A 141 15.34 6.22 8.20
C MET A 141 16.09 7.08 7.18
N LYS A 142 16.51 8.30 7.56
CA LYS A 142 17.09 9.33 6.69
C LYS A 142 16.16 9.69 5.53
N LEU A 143 14.88 9.82 5.83
CA LEU A 143 13.85 10.22 4.89
C LEU A 143 13.30 11.59 5.28
N PRO A 144 13.00 12.47 4.32
CA PRO A 144 12.32 13.72 4.63
C PRO A 144 10.87 13.46 5.07
N VAL A 145 10.37 14.34 5.93
CA VAL A 145 8.94 14.42 6.23
C VAL A 145 8.24 15.21 5.14
N TYR A 146 7.15 14.67 4.61
CA TYR A 146 6.29 15.32 3.62
C TYR A 146 4.92 15.62 4.22
N PRO A 147 4.39 16.85 4.05
CA PRO A 147 3.04 17.18 4.49
C PRO A 147 2.01 16.47 3.62
N PHE A 148 1.46 15.38 4.13
CA PHE A 148 0.48 14.59 3.41
C PHE A 148 -0.94 15.14 3.59
N ASN A 149 -1.62 15.38 2.47
CA ASN A 149 -3.02 15.78 2.44
C ASN A 149 -3.74 14.89 1.42
N ALA A 150 -4.64 14.02 1.89
CA ALA A 150 -5.35 13.10 1.02
C ALA A 150 -6.24 13.84 0.02
N LYS A 151 -6.10 13.56 -1.27
CA LYS A 151 -7.00 14.06 -2.31
C LYS A 151 -7.98 12.98 -2.77
N LYS A 152 -9.19 13.41 -3.13
CA LYS A 152 -10.17 12.53 -3.79
C LYS A 152 -9.70 12.26 -5.23
N THR A 153 -9.66 10.98 -5.59
CA THR A 153 -9.23 10.49 -6.91
C THR A 153 -10.41 9.98 -7.77
N ILE A 154 -11.63 10.06 -7.24
CA ILE A 154 -12.86 9.55 -7.85
C ILE A 154 -13.88 10.68 -7.91
N GLU A 155 -14.42 10.91 -9.11
CA GLU A 155 -15.53 11.84 -9.33
C GLU A 155 -16.82 11.03 -9.51
N TYR A 156 -17.86 11.43 -8.79
CA TYR A 156 -19.18 10.79 -8.81
C TYR A 156 -20.19 11.71 -9.48
N GLY A 157 -20.84 11.21 -10.52
CA GLY A 157 -22.08 11.77 -11.06
C GLY A 157 -23.27 10.84 -10.80
N LYS A 158 -24.45 11.20 -11.33
CA LYS A 158 -25.70 10.47 -11.06
C LYS A 158 -25.63 8.98 -11.42
N ASN A 159 -25.15 8.69 -12.64
CA ASN A 159 -24.95 7.34 -13.16
C ASN A 159 -23.54 7.14 -13.74
N HIS A 160 -22.67 8.15 -13.60
CA HIS A 160 -21.33 8.12 -14.16
C HIS A 160 -20.28 8.16 -13.04
N ILE A 161 -19.18 7.43 -13.22
CA ILE A 161 -18.02 7.48 -12.34
C ILE A 161 -16.80 7.74 -13.22
N VAL A 162 -15.96 8.68 -12.79
CA VAL A 162 -14.68 8.95 -13.43
C VAL A 162 -13.58 8.66 -12.43
N ARG A 163 -12.59 7.86 -12.83
CA ARG A 163 -11.38 7.62 -12.04
C ARG A 163 -10.16 8.01 -12.83
N HIS A 164 -9.33 8.85 -12.21
CA HIS A 164 -8.04 9.24 -12.72
C HIS A 164 -6.96 8.38 -12.06
N ILE A 165 -6.09 7.80 -12.88
CA ILE A 165 -4.97 6.98 -12.47
C ILE A 165 -3.71 7.70 -12.95
N LYS A 166 -3.01 8.33 -12.02
CA LYS A 166 -1.79 9.10 -12.25
C LYS A 166 -0.54 8.29 -11.90
N GLY A 167 0.62 8.77 -12.33
CA GLY A 167 1.91 8.11 -12.08
C GLY A 167 2.08 6.80 -12.86
N VAL A 168 1.37 6.66 -13.97
CA VAL A 168 1.50 5.52 -14.88
C VAL A 168 2.74 5.75 -15.76
N LEU A 169 3.53 4.73 -16.07
CA LEU A 169 4.61 4.89 -17.04
C LEU A 169 4.12 4.53 -18.45
N PRO A 170 4.47 5.31 -19.50
CA PRO A 170 4.15 4.95 -20.87
C PRO A 170 4.59 3.52 -21.22
N GLY A 171 3.71 2.78 -21.91
CA GLY A 171 3.93 1.38 -22.29
C GLY A 171 3.51 0.33 -21.26
N GLU A 172 3.24 0.73 -20.01
CA GLU A 172 2.80 -0.20 -18.96
C GLU A 172 1.48 -0.87 -19.30
N LEU A 173 1.34 -2.14 -18.90
CA LEU A 173 0.05 -2.83 -18.95
C LEU A 173 -0.90 -2.22 -17.95
N VAL A 174 -2.12 -1.97 -18.40
CA VAL A 174 -3.20 -1.42 -17.57
C VAL A 174 -4.22 -2.52 -17.34
N GLN A 175 -4.58 -2.73 -16.08
CA GLN A 175 -5.48 -3.80 -15.67
C GLN A 175 -6.62 -3.24 -14.81
N ILE A 176 -7.82 -3.77 -15.04
CA ILE A 176 -8.99 -3.55 -14.19
C ILE A 176 -9.45 -4.92 -13.69
N ASN A 177 -9.51 -5.11 -12.38
CA ASN A 177 -9.87 -6.37 -11.72
C ASN A 177 -9.09 -7.59 -12.27
N GLY A 178 -7.81 -7.40 -12.62
CA GLY A 178 -6.93 -8.43 -13.17
C GLY A 178 -7.08 -8.68 -14.68
N THR A 179 -8.03 -8.02 -15.36
CA THR A 179 -8.16 -8.08 -16.82
C THR A 179 -7.31 -7.01 -17.46
N ILE A 180 -6.41 -7.38 -18.38
CA ILE A 180 -5.62 -6.44 -19.17
C ILE A 180 -6.55 -5.72 -20.14
N ILE A 181 -6.69 -4.40 -19.95
CA ILE A 181 -7.53 -3.53 -20.79
C ILE A 181 -6.74 -2.80 -21.87
N GLY A 182 -5.42 -2.74 -21.77
CA GLY A 182 -4.60 -2.01 -22.73
C GLY A 182 -3.19 -1.69 -22.24
N ARG A 183 -2.55 -0.74 -22.92
CA ARG A 183 -1.25 -0.16 -22.53
C ARG A 183 -1.36 1.34 -22.34
N ALA A 184 -0.65 1.90 -21.38
CA ALA A 184 -0.65 3.33 -21.15
C ALA A 184 0.06 4.08 -22.29
N ARG A 185 -0.54 5.17 -22.78
CA ARG A 185 0.10 6.09 -23.73
C ARG A 185 0.87 7.22 -23.04
N GLY A 186 0.48 7.56 -21.82
CA GLY A 186 1.00 8.72 -21.10
C GLY A 186 1.03 8.50 -19.58
N PRO A 187 1.32 9.57 -18.81
CA PRO A 187 1.49 9.49 -17.36
C PRO A 187 0.18 9.34 -16.57
N GLU A 188 -0.94 9.51 -17.25
CA GLU A 188 -2.28 9.49 -16.66
C GLU A 188 -3.25 8.70 -17.55
N ILE A 189 -4.12 7.94 -16.90
CA ILE A 189 -5.22 7.22 -17.53
C ILE A 189 -6.51 7.64 -16.84
N THR A 190 -7.55 7.90 -17.62
CA THR A 190 -8.89 8.17 -17.09
C THR A 190 -9.81 7.05 -17.53
N VAL A 191 -10.46 6.39 -16.58
CA VAL A 191 -11.50 5.39 -16.85
C VAL A 191 -12.85 5.99 -16.53
N ILE A 192 -13.79 5.88 -17.46
CA ILE A 192 -15.13 6.44 -17.35
C ILE A 192 -16.14 5.30 -17.46
N THR A 193 -17.09 5.24 -16.53
CA THR A 193 -18.24 4.33 -16.62
C THR A 193 -19.54 5.09 -16.61
N ASP A 194 -20.52 4.61 -17.40
CA ASP A 194 -21.93 4.97 -17.29
C ASP A 194 -22.77 3.71 -17.00
N ASN A 195 -23.61 3.75 -15.98
CA ASN A 195 -24.39 2.60 -15.51
C ASN A 195 -23.51 1.34 -15.32
N SER A 196 -22.32 1.53 -14.71
CA SER A 196 -21.31 0.48 -14.49
C SER A 196 -20.72 -0.14 -15.76
N VAL A 197 -20.98 0.39 -16.96
CA VAL A 197 -20.32 -0.05 -18.20
C VAL A 197 -19.21 0.93 -18.51
N ILE A 198 -18.00 0.43 -18.82
CA ILE A 198 -16.90 1.31 -19.24
C ILE A 198 -17.25 1.89 -20.61
N THR A 199 -17.44 3.21 -20.66
CA THR A 199 -17.80 3.94 -21.88
C THR A 199 -16.61 4.58 -22.56
N ASP A 200 -15.56 4.92 -21.81
CA ASP A 200 -14.34 5.50 -22.37
C ASP A 200 -13.11 5.22 -21.49
N ILE A 201 -11.95 5.13 -22.13
CA ILE A 201 -10.64 5.07 -21.47
C ILE A 201 -9.68 6.02 -22.21
N LYS A 202 -9.32 7.10 -21.53
CA LYS A 202 -8.36 8.09 -22.04
C LYS A 202 -6.95 7.74 -21.59
N GLY A 203 -5.96 8.10 -22.40
CA GLY A 203 -4.55 7.86 -22.10
C GLY A 203 -4.11 6.39 -22.23
N CYS A 204 -4.92 5.52 -22.85
CA CYS A 204 -4.63 4.10 -23.00
C CYS A 204 -4.88 3.59 -24.43
N ASP A 205 -3.95 2.80 -24.97
CA ASP A 205 -4.15 1.97 -26.14
C ASP A 205 -4.97 0.75 -25.74
N VAL A 206 -6.28 0.90 -25.90
CA VAL A 206 -7.27 -0.07 -25.45
C VAL A 206 -7.20 -1.35 -26.29
N LYS A 207 -7.22 -2.49 -25.59
CA LYS A 207 -7.48 -3.81 -26.16
C LYS A 207 -8.97 -4.09 -26.06
N VAL A 208 -9.68 -3.99 -27.19
CA VAL A 208 -11.15 -4.18 -27.27
C VAL A 208 -11.60 -5.47 -26.58
N HIS A 209 -10.91 -6.58 -26.84
CA HIS A 209 -11.21 -7.87 -26.24
C HIS A 209 -11.02 -7.93 -24.71
N GLY A 210 -10.24 -7.01 -24.13
CA GLY A 210 -10.11 -6.85 -22.68
C GLY A 210 -11.35 -6.18 -22.06
N LEU A 211 -11.94 -5.20 -22.76
CA LEU A 211 -13.18 -4.54 -22.33
C LEU A 211 -14.38 -5.48 -22.41
N GLU A 212 -14.48 -6.29 -23.47
CA GLU A 212 -15.55 -7.28 -23.66
C GLU A 212 -15.64 -8.28 -22.49
N LYS A 213 -14.51 -8.59 -21.85
CA LYS A 213 -14.45 -9.49 -20.69
C LYS A 213 -14.95 -8.87 -19.39
N LEU A 214 -14.87 -7.54 -19.27
CA LEU A 214 -15.27 -6.83 -18.04
C LEU A 214 -16.79 -6.66 -17.93
N LYS A 215 -17.51 -6.51 -19.05
CA LYS A 215 -18.97 -6.28 -19.12
C LYS A 215 -19.46 -5.13 -18.22
N GLN A 216 -19.66 -5.38 -16.93
CA GLN A 216 -20.00 -4.40 -15.91
C GLN A 216 -18.90 -4.32 -14.84
N VAL A 217 -18.55 -3.10 -14.46
CA VAL A 217 -17.50 -2.78 -13.49
C VAL A 217 -18.05 -1.75 -12.51
N ASP A 218 -18.05 -2.10 -11.23
CA ASP A 218 -18.11 -1.12 -10.16
C ASP A 218 -16.78 -0.35 -10.11
N LEU A 219 -16.72 0.77 -10.82
CA LEU A 219 -15.49 1.53 -10.98
C LEU A 219 -14.99 2.12 -9.66
N ALA A 220 -15.88 2.46 -8.72
CA ALA A 220 -15.50 2.98 -7.41
C ALA A 220 -14.64 1.97 -6.62
N ASN A 221 -15.04 0.69 -6.67
CA ASN A 221 -14.38 -0.39 -5.95
C ASN A 221 -13.40 -1.22 -6.81
N ALA A 222 -13.30 -0.94 -8.11
CA ALA A 222 -12.42 -1.67 -9.00
C ALA A 222 -10.94 -1.55 -8.59
N ILE A 223 -10.21 -2.66 -8.71
CA ILE A 223 -8.75 -2.65 -8.60
C ILE A 223 -8.20 -2.25 -9.96
N ILE A 224 -7.61 -1.05 -10.04
CA ILE A 224 -6.94 -0.57 -11.25
C ILE A 224 -5.44 -0.56 -10.98
N ARG A 225 -4.66 -1.20 -11.86
CA ARG A 225 -3.21 -1.35 -11.72
C ARG A 225 -2.51 -0.98 -13.02
N SER A 226 -1.35 -0.36 -12.90
CA SER A 226 -0.40 -0.22 -14.00
C SER A 226 0.96 -0.80 -13.61
N GLY A 227 1.62 -1.43 -14.57
CA GLY A 227 2.99 -1.92 -14.42
C GLY A 227 3.18 -3.34 -14.92
N THR A 228 4.38 -3.83 -14.70
CA THR A 228 4.80 -5.18 -15.06
C THR A 228 4.61 -6.11 -13.86
N PRO A 229 4.24 -7.39 -14.07
CA PRO A 229 4.29 -8.38 -13.00
C PRO A 229 5.67 -8.42 -12.33
N ARG A 230 5.73 -8.76 -11.03
CA ARG A 230 7.00 -8.95 -10.29
C ARG A 230 7.94 -9.84 -11.11
N HIS A 231 9.10 -9.31 -11.49
CA HIS A 231 10.11 -10.03 -12.26
C HIS A 231 11.35 -10.18 -11.38
N ARG A 232 11.45 -11.29 -10.66
CA ARG A 232 12.62 -11.63 -9.83
C ARG A 232 13.08 -13.04 -10.19
N VAL A 233 14.39 -13.22 -10.35
CA VAL A 233 14.98 -14.55 -10.49
C VAL A 233 14.73 -15.29 -9.19
N ALA A 234 14.12 -16.47 -9.27
CA ALA A 234 13.87 -17.30 -8.10
C ALA A 234 15.22 -17.72 -7.51
N ASN A 235 15.52 -17.27 -6.30
CA ASN A 235 16.68 -17.72 -5.54
C ASN A 235 16.27 -18.89 -4.66
N THR A 236 17.20 -19.82 -4.42
CA THR A 236 16.97 -20.92 -3.47
C THR A 236 16.66 -20.33 -2.09
N ARG A 237 15.51 -20.72 -1.52
CA ARG A 237 15.10 -20.29 -0.18
C ARG A 237 16.17 -20.69 0.83
N GLN A 238 16.71 -19.71 1.55
CA GLN A 238 17.55 -19.97 2.73
C GLN A 238 16.64 -19.96 3.96
N ILE A 239 16.41 -21.13 4.56
CA ILE A 239 15.70 -21.24 5.82
C ILE A 239 16.69 -20.82 6.91
N GLY A 240 16.53 -19.61 7.45
CA GLY A 240 17.33 -19.14 8.58
C GLY A 240 17.11 -20.05 9.80
N SER A 241 18.16 -20.71 10.28
CA SER A 241 18.10 -21.30 11.62
C SER A 241 18.00 -20.14 12.64
N LEU A 242 17.22 -20.33 13.70
CA LEU A 242 16.94 -19.37 14.78
C LEU A 242 18.16 -18.67 15.42
N LYS A 243 19.40 -19.07 15.10
CA LYS A 243 20.63 -18.55 15.69
C LYS A 243 21.13 -17.20 15.12
N ASN A 244 20.63 -16.73 13.98
CA ASN A 244 21.19 -15.53 13.31
C ASN A 244 20.35 -14.25 13.44
N MET A 245 19.25 -14.24 14.20
CA MET A 245 18.38 -13.06 14.34
C MET A 245 18.84 -12.05 15.42
N VAL A 246 19.97 -12.28 16.07
CA VAL A 246 20.53 -11.38 17.10
C VAL A 246 21.92 -10.90 16.69
N ALA A 247 22.02 -10.19 15.56
CA ALA A 247 23.23 -9.44 15.20
C ALA A 247 22.96 -8.45 14.06
N VAL A 248 22.08 -7.45 14.26
CA VAL A 248 22.17 -6.11 13.64
C VAL A 248 21.54 -5.08 14.57
#